data_AF-A0A8B8F8Q2-F1
#
_entry.id   AF-A0A8B8F8Q2-F1
#
_cell.length_a   1.000
_cell.length_b   1.000
_cell.length_c   1.000
_cell.angle_alpha   90.00
_cell.angle_beta   90.00
_cell.angle_gamma   90.00
#
_symmetry.space_group_name_H-M   'P 1'
#
loop_
_entity.id
_entity.type
_entity.pdbx_description
1 polymer ?
#
loop_
_entity_poly.entity_id
_entity_poly.type
_entity_poly.pdbx_seq_one_letter_code
_entity_poly.pdbx_strand_id
1 'polypeptide(L)'
;MKDCRPVIYLDETWVNQNHSRSHIWQNNEGTEGLKVPIGKEGCLIITHAGSSRYGFIEGSKLVFKCQAKNSIDYHSSMNADVFKVWFVDMLKLLPEPCVIIMDNAPYHSMYINNYPKCNARKADVQNWLKNQGVNFSPLETLAELRERLKLLIPSFKRYELDEIACSMGHEVIRLPPYHCQYNPIELIWAQVKSEVAKKNNTFKMVDVERLTNEALDSVSKSDWEKCVEYAEKIQDEDYEKEILRDSLTEPMILTFASDDSDFGTDGDSENDVEELE
;
A
#
# COMPACT_ATOMS: atom_id res chain seq x y z
N MET A 1 6.67 -29.03 -0.21
CA MET A 1 7.84 -28.61 -1.00
C MET A 1 7.98 -27.12 -0.73
N LYS A 2 9.13 -26.62 -0.25
CA LYS A 2 9.30 -25.18 -0.04
C LYS A 2 9.29 -24.51 -1.42
N ASP A 3 8.56 -23.41 -1.53
CA ASP A 3 8.63 -22.57 -2.72
C ASP A 3 10.05 -22.00 -2.84
N CYS A 4 10.65 -22.15 -4.01
CA CYS A 4 12.02 -21.69 -4.29
C CYS A 4 12.05 -20.38 -5.08
N ARG A 5 10.88 -19.83 -5.45
CA ARG A 5 10.81 -18.57 -6.18
C ARG A 5 11.35 -17.43 -5.32
N PRO A 6 12.05 -16.45 -5.92
CA PRO A 6 12.42 -15.23 -5.22
C PRO A 6 11.17 -14.49 -4.72
N VAL A 7 11.24 -13.98 -3.50
CA VAL A 7 10.22 -13.10 -2.92
C VAL A 7 10.66 -11.65 -3.10
N ILE A 8 9.84 -10.86 -3.80
CA ILE A 8 10.05 -9.45 -4.07
C ILE A 8 9.14 -8.65 -3.17
N TYR A 9 9.70 -7.72 -2.40
CA TYR A 9 8.97 -6.81 -1.54
C TYR A 9 8.97 -5.42 -2.16
N LEU A 10 7.82 -4.78 -2.21
CA LEU A 10 7.67 -3.41 -2.69
C LEU A 10 6.88 -2.57 -1.71
N ASP A 11 7.09 -1.27 -1.79
CA ASP A 11 6.39 -0.27 -0.99
C ASP A 11 6.71 1.16 -1.48
N GLU A 12 5.92 2.13 -1.02
CA GLU A 12 6.19 3.56 -1.15
C GLU A 12 6.65 4.19 0.16
N THR A 13 7.59 5.14 0.05
CA THR A 13 7.95 5.97 1.19
C THR A 13 8.15 7.43 0.85
N TRP A 14 8.12 8.25 1.89
CA TRP A 14 8.14 9.71 1.79
C TRP A 14 9.32 10.27 2.57
N VAL A 15 10.06 11.20 1.96
CA VAL A 15 11.17 11.93 2.58
C VAL A 15 10.89 13.43 2.50
N ASN A 16 10.66 14.05 3.65
CA ASN A 16 10.38 15.48 3.73
C ASN A 16 11.64 16.32 3.53
N GLN A 17 11.46 17.55 3.03
CA GLN A 17 12.55 18.50 2.85
C GLN A 17 13.37 18.71 4.12
N ASN A 18 12.69 18.80 5.26
CA ASN A 18 13.33 19.07 6.54
C ASN A 18 13.67 17.80 7.33
N HIS A 19 13.72 16.64 6.64
CA HIS A 19 14.04 15.37 7.28
C HIS A 19 15.41 15.40 7.97
N SER A 20 15.40 15.32 9.29
CA SER A 20 16.58 15.43 10.16
C SER A 20 16.56 14.36 11.24
N ARG A 21 17.64 14.26 12.02
CA ARG A 21 17.70 13.38 13.19
C ARG A 21 16.64 13.78 14.24
N SER A 22 16.13 12.79 14.98
CA SER A 22 15.19 13.01 16.09
C SER A 22 15.81 13.74 17.28
N HIS A 23 17.12 13.57 17.50
CA HIS A 23 17.88 14.24 18.54
C HIS A 23 18.97 15.10 17.91
N ILE A 24 18.99 16.38 18.28
CA ILE A 24 19.95 17.38 17.81
C ILE A 24 20.53 18.06 19.05
N TRP A 25 21.86 18.21 19.08
CA TRP A 25 22.51 19.05 20.09
C TRP A 25 22.25 20.52 19.78
N GLN A 26 21.71 21.23 20.76
CA GLN A 26 21.58 22.68 20.75
C GLN A 26 22.18 23.23 22.04
N ASN A 27 22.77 24.42 21.96
CA ASN A 27 23.19 25.13 23.15
C ASN A 27 21.97 25.68 23.92
N ASN A 28 22.16 26.04 25.18
CA ASN A 28 21.08 26.53 26.05
C ASN A 28 20.40 27.81 25.52
N GLU A 29 21.05 28.54 24.61
CA GLU A 29 20.55 29.78 24.00
C GLU A 29 19.82 29.54 22.66
N GLY A 30 19.82 28.32 22.11
CA GLY A 30 19.23 27.99 20.81
C GLY A 30 19.92 28.68 19.62
N THR A 31 21.10 29.26 19.82
CA THR A 31 21.87 30.02 18.83
C THR A 31 22.79 29.14 18.00
N GLU A 32 23.25 28.02 18.56
CA GLU A 32 24.15 27.04 17.93
C GLU A 32 23.47 25.66 17.81
N GLY A 33 23.73 24.97 16.70
CA GLY A 33 23.11 23.67 16.36
C GLY A 33 22.37 23.68 15.03
N LEU A 34 21.89 22.52 14.58
CA LEU A 34 21.14 22.38 13.34
C LEU A 34 19.76 23.05 13.49
N LYS A 35 19.48 24.06 12.64
CA LYS A 35 18.19 24.75 12.61
C LYS A 35 17.30 24.17 11.52
N VAL A 36 16.39 23.30 11.92
CA VAL A 36 15.39 22.70 11.04
C VAL A 36 14.32 23.77 10.74
N PRO A 37 14.04 24.10 9.46
CA PRO A 37 12.99 25.06 9.12
C PRO A 37 11.61 24.54 9.54
N ILE A 38 10.66 25.44 9.80
CA ILE A 38 9.28 25.12 10.18
C ILE A 38 8.35 25.70 9.11
N GLY A 39 7.64 24.87 8.33
CA GLY A 39 6.73 25.35 7.27
C GLY A 39 6.08 24.26 6.41
N LYS A 40 5.31 24.66 5.39
CA LYS A 40 4.72 23.77 4.39
C LYS A 40 5.82 23.37 3.39
N GLU A 41 6.21 22.10 3.41
CA GLU A 41 7.47 21.63 2.82
C GLU A 41 7.28 20.80 1.56
N GLY A 42 8.32 20.80 0.71
CA GLY A 42 8.46 19.80 -0.34
C GLY A 42 8.64 18.41 0.26
N CYS A 43 8.22 17.39 -0.49
CA CYS A 43 8.43 16.00 -0.12
C CYS A 43 8.86 15.22 -1.35
N LEU A 44 9.69 14.20 -1.17
CA LEU A 44 9.98 13.20 -2.18
C LEU A 44 9.14 11.96 -1.92
N ILE A 45 8.50 11.46 -2.96
CA ILE A 45 7.85 10.16 -2.99
C ILE A 45 8.83 9.21 -3.66
N ILE A 46 9.03 8.05 -3.03
CA ILE A 46 9.94 7.00 -3.48
C ILE A 46 9.12 5.72 -3.58
N THR A 47 9.27 5.01 -4.69
CA THR A 47 8.74 3.65 -4.89
C THR A 47 9.85 2.77 -5.40
N HIS A 48 9.99 1.60 -4.79
CA HIS A 48 11.00 0.63 -5.20
C HIS A 48 10.57 -0.78 -4.81
N ALA A 49 11.31 -1.75 -5.33
CA ALA A 49 11.15 -3.17 -5.07
C ALA A 49 12.51 -3.79 -4.84
N GLY A 50 12.59 -4.77 -3.94
CA GLY A 50 13.82 -5.51 -3.69
C GLY A 50 13.58 -6.86 -3.03
N SER A 51 14.66 -7.63 -2.89
CA SER A 51 14.63 -8.96 -2.31
C SER A 51 15.94 -9.29 -1.61
N SER A 52 15.93 -10.30 -0.73
CA SER A 52 17.17 -10.88 -0.19
C SER A 52 18.06 -11.45 -1.30
N ARG A 53 17.48 -11.92 -2.42
CA ARG A 53 18.24 -12.56 -3.50
C ARG A 53 19.00 -11.57 -4.37
N TYR A 54 18.42 -10.40 -4.65
CA TYR A 54 18.96 -9.43 -5.60
C TYR A 54 19.38 -8.10 -4.96
N GLY A 55 18.94 -7.82 -3.74
CA GLY A 55 18.91 -6.45 -3.22
C GLY A 55 17.78 -5.66 -3.89
N PHE A 56 17.97 -4.36 -4.07
CA PHE A 56 17.06 -3.56 -4.90
C PHE A 56 17.08 -4.05 -6.36
N ILE A 57 15.90 -4.10 -7.00
CA ILE A 57 15.79 -4.47 -8.41
C ILE A 57 16.28 -3.30 -9.27
N GLU A 58 17.44 -3.46 -9.89
CA GLU A 58 18.07 -2.43 -10.73
C GLU A 58 17.10 -1.94 -11.82
N GLY A 59 16.93 -0.62 -11.94
CA GLY A 59 16.01 0.00 -12.89
C GLY A 59 14.56 0.19 -12.38
N SER A 60 14.19 -0.40 -11.24
CA SER A 60 12.84 -0.23 -10.65
C SER A 60 12.70 0.98 -9.71
N LYS A 61 13.75 1.79 -9.55
CA LYS A 61 13.73 2.97 -8.68
C LYS A 61 12.85 4.08 -9.29
N LEU A 62 11.81 4.51 -8.58
CA LEU A 62 11.00 5.68 -8.93
C LEU A 62 11.09 6.72 -7.80
N VAL A 63 11.58 7.92 -8.12
CA VAL A 63 11.70 9.04 -7.17
C VAL A 63 11.17 10.29 -7.83
N PHE A 64 10.21 10.97 -7.20
CA PHE A 64 9.68 12.24 -7.70
C PHE A 64 9.22 13.16 -6.58
N LYS A 65 9.09 14.46 -6.88
CA LYS A 65 8.68 15.48 -5.91
C LYS A 65 7.15 15.51 -5.79
N CYS A 66 6.66 15.46 -4.55
CA CYS A 66 5.28 15.79 -4.24
C CYS A 66 5.03 17.26 -4.58
N GLN A 67 4.09 17.52 -5.50
CA GLN A 67 3.68 18.87 -5.88
C GLN A 67 2.28 19.17 -5.35
N ALA A 68 1.96 20.46 -5.15
CA ALA A 68 0.62 20.87 -4.74
C ALA A 68 -0.42 20.50 -5.83
N LYS A 69 -1.66 20.21 -5.40
CA LYS A 69 -2.82 19.74 -6.21
C LYS A 69 -3.18 20.53 -7.48
N ASN A 70 -2.48 21.63 -7.80
CA ASN A 70 -2.76 22.50 -8.94
C ASN A 70 -1.75 22.37 -10.09
N SER A 71 -0.80 21.43 -10.04
CA SER A 71 0.02 21.15 -11.22
C SER A 71 -0.71 20.18 -12.14
N ILE A 72 -0.68 20.48 -13.45
CA ILE A 72 -1.24 19.65 -14.54
C ILE A 72 -0.36 18.39 -14.76
N ASP A 73 0.66 18.21 -13.93
CA ASP A 73 1.68 17.17 -14.06
C ASP A 73 1.18 15.88 -13.41
N TYR A 74 1.09 14.80 -14.20
CA TYR A 74 0.58 13.49 -13.80
C TYR A 74 1.38 12.87 -12.63
N HIS A 75 2.55 13.45 -12.33
CA HIS A 75 3.50 13.00 -11.32
C HIS A 75 3.46 13.82 -10.01
N SER A 76 2.37 14.53 -9.70
CA SER A 76 2.30 15.31 -8.45
C SER A 76 2.14 14.46 -7.18
N SER A 77 1.58 13.24 -7.30
CA SER A 77 1.31 12.32 -6.19
C SER A 77 1.18 10.88 -6.68
N MET A 78 1.50 9.90 -5.83
CA MET A 78 1.25 8.49 -6.13
C MET A 78 -0.24 8.21 -6.34
N ASN A 79 -0.58 7.50 -7.42
CA ASN A 79 -1.94 7.11 -7.76
C ASN A 79 -1.93 5.77 -8.52
N ALA A 80 -3.12 5.20 -8.78
CA ALA A 80 -3.25 3.89 -9.40
C ALA A 80 -2.59 3.79 -10.78
N ASP A 81 -2.67 4.83 -11.61
CA ASP A 81 -2.10 4.81 -12.96
C ASP A 81 -0.56 4.86 -12.91
N VAL A 82 0.00 5.78 -12.10
CA VAL A 82 1.45 5.90 -11.92
C VAL A 82 2.02 4.62 -11.34
N PHE A 83 1.37 4.06 -10.31
CA PHE A 83 1.79 2.81 -9.69
C PHE A 83 1.71 1.65 -10.69
N LYS A 84 0.63 1.53 -11.45
CA LYS A 84 0.46 0.45 -12.43
C LYS A 84 1.53 0.48 -13.53
N VAL A 85 1.84 1.66 -14.07
CA VAL A 85 2.92 1.82 -15.07
C VAL A 85 4.25 1.36 -14.46
N TRP A 86 4.58 1.86 -13.27
CA TRP A 86 5.79 1.47 -12.55
C TRP A 86 5.83 -0.04 -12.25
N PHE A 87 4.73 -0.61 -11.78
CA PHE A 87 4.61 -2.02 -11.44
C PHE A 87 4.86 -2.91 -12.65
N VAL A 88 4.21 -2.62 -13.79
CA VAL A 88 4.41 -3.34 -15.05
C VAL A 88 5.86 -3.26 -15.51
N ASP A 89 6.49 -2.09 -15.42
CA ASP A 89 7.89 -1.93 -15.80
C ASP A 89 8.83 -2.68 -14.85
N MET A 90 8.55 -2.67 -13.54
CA MET A 90 9.26 -3.47 -12.55
C MET A 90 9.17 -4.97 -12.84
N LEU A 91 7.98 -5.49 -13.19
CA LEU A 91 7.81 -6.91 -13.54
C LEU A 91 8.71 -7.33 -14.71
N LYS A 92 8.89 -6.48 -15.73
CA LYS A 92 9.74 -6.77 -16.89
C LYS A 92 11.22 -6.90 -16.55
N LEU A 93 11.65 -6.35 -15.40
CA LEU A 93 13.03 -6.42 -14.92
C LEU A 93 13.33 -7.73 -14.18
N LEU A 94 12.30 -8.50 -13.81
CA LEU A 94 12.46 -9.74 -13.06
C LEU A 94 12.92 -10.89 -13.99
N PRO A 95 14.04 -11.58 -13.67
CA PRO A 95 14.63 -12.57 -14.58
C PRO A 95 13.93 -13.94 -14.53
N GLU A 96 13.13 -14.20 -13.51
CA GLU A 96 12.46 -15.49 -13.27
C GLU A 96 11.09 -15.28 -12.60
N PRO A 97 10.19 -16.28 -12.64
CA PRO A 97 8.94 -16.28 -11.88
C PRO A 97 9.19 -15.97 -10.40
N CYS A 98 8.47 -14.98 -9.86
CA CYS A 98 8.67 -14.46 -8.51
C CYS A 98 7.35 -14.39 -7.75
N VAL A 99 7.44 -14.37 -6.43
CA VAL A 99 6.34 -14.00 -5.53
C VAL A 99 6.52 -12.54 -5.16
N ILE A 100 5.47 -11.74 -5.27
CA ILE A 100 5.49 -10.30 -5.05
C ILE A 100 4.62 -9.99 -3.84
N ILE A 101 5.24 -9.39 -2.84
CA ILE A 101 4.60 -8.98 -1.60
C ILE A 101 4.34 -7.49 -1.66
N MET A 102 3.07 -7.11 -1.46
CA MET A 102 2.65 -5.71 -1.35
C MET A 102 1.53 -5.54 -0.32
N ASP A 103 1.27 -4.31 0.09
CA ASP A 103 0.20 -4.00 1.03
C ASP A 103 -1.20 -3.94 0.34
N ASN A 104 -2.20 -3.51 1.10
CA ASN A 104 -3.58 -3.37 0.64
C ASN A 104 -3.96 -1.92 0.30
N ALA A 105 -3.02 -1.05 -0.07
CA ALA A 105 -3.34 0.32 -0.45
C ALA A 105 -4.46 0.33 -1.52
N PRO A 106 -5.43 1.27 -1.46
CA PRO A 106 -6.58 1.26 -2.37
C PRO A 106 -6.18 1.24 -3.85
N TYR A 107 -5.10 1.93 -4.20
CA TYR A 107 -4.59 1.99 -5.57
C TYR A 107 -3.84 0.73 -6.00
N HIS A 108 -3.39 -0.13 -5.07
CA HIS A 108 -2.89 -1.47 -5.38
C HIS A 108 -4.03 -2.46 -5.65
N SER A 109 -5.20 -2.24 -5.04
CA SER A 109 -6.32 -3.20 -4.98
C SER A 109 -7.45 -2.90 -5.97
N MET A 110 -7.11 -2.34 -7.13
CA MET A 110 -8.09 -2.03 -8.17
C MET A 110 -8.66 -3.31 -8.78
N TYR A 111 -10.00 -3.43 -8.81
CA TYR A 111 -10.66 -4.59 -9.41
C TYR A 111 -10.62 -4.52 -10.94
N ILE A 112 -10.46 -5.67 -11.61
CA ILE A 112 -10.60 -5.78 -13.08
C ILE A 112 -11.98 -5.28 -13.52
N ASN A 113 -13.00 -5.75 -12.79
CA ASN A 113 -14.37 -5.37 -13.01
C ASN A 113 -14.73 -4.37 -11.91
N ASN A 114 -14.91 -3.11 -12.30
CA ASN A 114 -15.51 -2.13 -11.39
C ASN A 114 -16.98 -2.48 -11.18
N TYR A 115 -17.26 -3.28 -10.14
CA TYR A 115 -18.63 -3.53 -9.69
C TYR A 115 -19.23 -2.24 -9.11
N PRO A 116 -20.53 -1.97 -9.32
CA PRO A 116 -21.21 -0.86 -8.68
C PRO A 116 -21.04 -0.92 -7.16
N LYS A 117 -20.63 0.20 -6.55
CA LYS A 117 -20.49 0.34 -5.09
C LYS A 117 -21.85 0.25 -4.39
N CYS A 118 -21.82 0.05 -3.07
CA CYS A 118 -23.02 -0.02 -2.22
C CYS A 118 -23.87 1.26 -2.26
N ASN A 119 -23.27 2.40 -2.59
CA ASN A 119 -23.92 3.69 -2.75
C ASN A 119 -24.22 4.07 -4.21
N ALA A 120 -23.98 3.17 -5.17
CA ALA A 120 -24.25 3.41 -6.59
C ALA A 120 -25.74 3.67 -6.82
N ARG A 121 -26.05 4.63 -7.70
CA ARG A 121 -27.44 4.95 -8.06
C ARG A 121 -28.01 3.81 -8.90
N LYS A 122 -29.34 3.69 -8.92
CA LYS A 122 -30.04 2.68 -9.74
C LYS A 122 -29.61 2.73 -11.21
N ALA A 123 -29.44 3.92 -11.77
CA ALA A 123 -28.96 4.10 -13.14
C ALA A 123 -27.56 3.49 -13.38
N ASP A 124 -26.64 3.64 -12.44
CA ASP A 124 -25.28 3.13 -12.57
C ASP A 124 -25.26 1.59 -12.53
N VAL A 125 -26.07 0.99 -11.65
CA VAL A 125 -26.25 -0.46 -11.55
C VAL A 125 -26.88 -1.02 -12.84
N GLN A 126 -27.89 -0.35 -13.37
CA GLN A 126 -28.55 -0.74 -14.63
C GLN A 126 -27.59 -0.66 -15.82
N ASN A 127 -26.80 0.42 -15.92
CA ASN A 127 -25.79 0.56 -16.98
C ASN A 127 -24.73 -0.53 -16.90
N TRP A 128 -24.28 -0.86 -15.68
CA TRP A 128 -23.32 -1.95 -15.48
C TRP A 128 -23.89 -3.30 -15.90
N LEU A 129 -25.10 -3.66 -15.45
CA LEU A 129 -25.76 -4.92 -15.83
C LEU A 129 -25.96 -5.02 -17.35
N LYS A 130 -26.35 -3.91 -17.99
CA LYS A 130 -26.48 -3.83 -19.44
C LYS A 130 -25.15 -4.06 -20.16
N ASN A 131 -24.06 -3.48 -19.67
CA ASN A 131 -22.72 -3.66 -20.23
C ASN A 131 -22.22 -5.11 -20.09
N GLN A 132 -22.64 -5.81 -19.04
CA GLN A 132 -22.36 -7.25 -18.85
C GLN A 132 -23.31 -8.16 -19.64
N GLY A 133 -24.25 -7.61 -20.42
CA GLY A 133 -25.22 -8.38 -21.20
C GLY A 133 -26.31 -9.06 -20.36
N VAL A 134 -26.55 -8.59 -19.13
CA VAL A 134 -27.54 -9.17 -18.22
C VAL A 134 -28.88 -8.48 -18.42
N ASN A 135 -29.91 -9.26 -18.71
CA ASN A 135 -31.27 -8.74 -18.85
C ASN A 135 -31.86 -8.37 -17.48
N PHE A 136 -32.50 -7.19 -17.43
CA PHE A 136 -33.28 -6.73 -16.29
C PHE A 136 -34.52 -5.96 -16.76
N SER A 137 -35.58 -5.97 -15.96
CA SER A 137 -36.77 -5.15 -16.20
C SER A 137 -36.55 -3.71 -15.70
N PRO A 138 -36.99 -2.68 -16.45
CA PRO A 138 -36.89 -1.29 -16.00
C PRO A 138 -37.62 -1.00 -14.68
N LEU A 139 -38.63 -1.83 -14.36
CA LEU A 139 -39.45 -1.71 -13.16
C LEU A 139 -38.79 -2.30 -11.91
N GLU A 140 -37.74 -3.10 -12.07
CA GLU A 140 -37.04 -3.71 -10.92
C GLU A 140 -36.50 -2.65 -9.96
N THR A 141 -36.66 -2.91 -8.68
CA THR A 141 -36.13 -2.07 -7.61
C THR A 141 -34.61 -2.16 -7.55
N LEU A 142 -33.98 -1.20 -6.88
CA LEU A 142 -32.54 -1.24 -6.66
C LEU A 142 -32.10 -2.48 -5.88
N ALA A 143 -32.96 -3.00 -4.97
CA ALA A 143 -32.69 -4.20 -4.21
C ALA A 143 -32.64 -5.45 -5.10
N GLU A 144 -33.61 -5.63 -5.99
CA GLU A 144 -33.65 -6.76 -6.94
C GLU A 144 -32.45 -6.75 -7.90
N LEU A 145 -32.08 -5.57 -8.40
CA LEU A 145 -30.89 -5.41 -9.25
C LEU A 145 -29.59 -5.75 -8.49
N ARG A 146 -29.53 -5.43 -7.19
CA ARG A 146 -28.37 -5.76 -6.32
C ARG A 146 -28.27 -7.25 -6.02
N GLU A 147 -29.38 -7.95 -5.82
CA GLU A 147 -29.37 -9.40 -5.64
C GLU A 147 -28.79 -10.11 -6.88
N ARG A 148 -29.18 -9.67 -8.08
CA ARG A 148 -28.56 -10.18 -9.31
C ARG A 148 -27.07 -9.83 -9.41
N LEU A 149 -26.71 -8.62 -9.02
CA LEU A 149 -25.30 -8.21 -8.98
C LEU A 149 -24.49 -9.11 -8.04
N LYS A 150 -25.02 -9.47 -6.86
CA LYS A 150 -24.37 -10.41 -5.92
C LYS A 150 -24.10 -11.78 -6.55
N LEU A 151 -25.03 -12.30 -7.34
CA LEU A 151 -24.85 -13.57 -8.05
C LEU A 151 -23.76 -13.51 -9.14
N LEU A 152 -23.47 -12.31 -9.66
CA LEU A 152 -22.49 -12.08 -10.72
C LEU A 152 -21.12 -11.66 -10.19
N ILE A 153 -21.06 -11.12 -8.96
CA ILE A 153 -19.81 -10.84 -8.28
C ILE A 153 -19.18 -12.20 -7.95
N PRO A 154 -18.01 -12.54 -8.51
CA PRO A 154 -17.32 -13.76 -8.16
C PRO A 154 -17.07 -13.78 -6.65
N SER A 155 -17.19 -14.95 -6.05
CA SER A 155 -16.85 -15.15 -4.63
C SER A 155 -15.41 -14.71 -4.33
N PHE A 156 -14.54 -14.78 -5.34
CA PHE A 156 -13.15 -14.33 -5.27
C PHE A 156 -12.95 -13.03 -6.03
N LYS A 157 -12.53 -12.01 -5.30
CA LYS A 157 -12.11 -10.72 -5.87
C LYS A 157 -10.92 -10.93 -6.79
N ARG A 158 -11.00 -10.39 -8.01
CA ARG A 158 -9.88 -10.37 -8.96
C ARG A 158 -9.35 -8.96 -9.12
N TYR A 159 -8.07 -8.78 -8.83
CA TYR A 159 -7.39 -7.49 -8.91
C TYR A 159 -6.63 -7.37 -10.23
N GLU A 160 -6.62 -6.17 -10.78
CA GLU A 160 -6.02 -5.92 -12.10
C GLU A 160 -4.51 -6.22 -12.09
N LEU A 161 -3.80 -5.77 -11.06
CA LEU A 161 -2.35 -5.98 -10.95
C LEU A 161 -1.98 -7.45 -10.77
N ASP A 162 -2.78 -8.20 -10.02
CA ASP A 162 -2.57 -9.62 -9.77
C ASP A 162 -2.67 -10.43 -11.07
N GLU A 163 -3.61 -10.11 -11.96
CA GLU A 163 -3.70 -10.76 -13.28
C GLU A 163 -2.55 -10.38 -14.20
N ILE A 164 -2.14 -9.11 -14.17
CA ILE A 164 -0.98 -8.64 -14.96
C ILE A 164 0.25 -9.42 -14.52
N ALA A 165 0.51 -9.49 -13.21
CA ALA A 165 1.61 -10.27 -12.63
C ALA A 165 1.51 -11.75 -13.03
N CYS A 166 0.32 -12.36 -12.88
CA CYS A 166 0.06 -13.75 -13.25
C CYS A 166 0.32 -14.02 -14.74
N SER A 167 -0.10 -13.12 -15.63
CA SER A 167 0.14 -13.22 -17.07
C SER A 167 1.63 -13.17 -17.44
N MET A 168 2.45 -12.58 -16.58
CA MET A 168 3.90 -12.51 -16.71
C MET A 168 4.62 -13.62 -15.92
N GLY A 169 3.88 -14.54 -15.29
CA GLY A 169 4.43 -15.68 -14.55
C GLY A 169 4.77 -15.39 -13.08
N HIS A 170 4.33 -14.25 -12.54
CA HIS A 170 4.53 -13.90 -11.13
C HIS A 170 3.26 -14.14 -10.32
N GLU A 171 3.42 -14.28 -9.00
CA GLU A 171 2.31 -14.36 -8.06
C GLU A 171 2.32 -13.16 -7.13
N VAL A 172 1.15 -12.64 -6.80
CA VAL A 172 0.99 -11.54 -5.85
C VAL A 172 0.42 -12.09 -4.56
N ILE A 173 1.03 -11.74 -3.43
CA ILE A 173 0.52 -12.00 -2.08
C ILE A 173 0.41 -10.67 -1.36
N ARG A 174 -0.73 -10.42 -0.72
CA ARG A 174 -0.94 -9.21 0.06
C ARG A 174 -0.70 -9.43 1.53
N LEU A 175 -0.05 -8.46 2.16
CA LEU A 175 0.14 -8.46 3.60
C LEU A 175 -1.19 -8.33 4.34
N PRO A 176 -1.33 -8.94 5.52
CA PRO A 176 -2.45 -8.65 6.41
C PRO A 176 -2.54 -7.15 6.72
N PRO A 177 -3.75 -6.56 6.80
CA PRO A 177 -3.92 -5.15 7.14
C PRO A 177 -3.23 -4.79 8.47
N TYR A 178 -2.53 -3.66 8.50
CA TYR A 178 -1.80 -3.16 9.69
C TYR A 178 -0.59 -3.99 10.15
N HIS A 179 -0.08 -4.90 9.31
CA HIS A 179 1.10 -5.71 9.61
C HIS A 179 2.31 -5.32 8.75
N CYS A 180 2.72 -4.04 8.78
CA CYS A 180 3.88 -3.56 8.02
C CYS A 180 5.21 -4.17 8.51
N GLN A 181 5.28 -4.69 9.74
CA GLN A 181 6.46 -5.39 10.26
C GLN A 181 6.84 -6.65 9.46
N TYR A 182 5.89 -7.19 8.69
CA TYR A 182 6.12 -8.31 7.78
C TYR A 182 6.67 -7.88 6.42
N ASN A 183 6.81 -6.56 6.17
CA ASN A 183 7.40 -6.01 4.96
C ASN A 183 8.85 -5.54 5.24
N PRO A 184 9.89 -6.30 4.83
CA PRO A 184 11.29 -5.96 5.06
C PRO A 184 11.71 -4.60 4.50
N ILE A 185 11.05 -4.14 3.43
CA ILE A 185 11.38 -2.87 2.79
C ILE A 185 11.15 -1.67 3.74
N GLU A 186 10.27 -1.79 4.73
CA GLU A 186 10.06 -0.77 5.77
C GLU A 186 11.32 -0.53 6.60
N LEU A 187 12.09 -1.60 6.87
CA LEU A 187 13.37 -1.52 7.55
C LEU A 187 14.44 -0.90 6.64
N ILE A 188 14.39 -1.19 5.34
CA ILE A 188 15.26 -0.56 4.34
C ILE A 188 14.95 0.93 4.26
N TRP A 189 13.68 1.34 4.29
CA TRP A 189 13.27 2.74 4.38
C TRP A 189 13.78 3.42 5.63
N ALA A 190 13.73 2.77 6.78
CA ALA A 190 14.32 3.31 8.00
C ALA A 190 15.83 3.57 7.84
N GLN A 191 16.58 2.67 7.19
CA GLN A 191 18.00 2.85 6.91
C GLN A 191 18.25 4.03 5.97
N VAL A 192 17.55 4.08 4.84
CA VAL A 192 17.67 5.16 3.83
C VAL A 192 17.37 6.51 4.46
N LYS A 193 16.25 6.62 5.19
CA LYS A 193 15.85 7.85 5.90
C LYS A 193 16.87 8.25 6.94
N SER A 194 17.40 7.31 7.71
CA SER A 194 18.47 7.57 8.68
C SER A 194 19.71 8.15 8.01
N GLU A 195 20.14 7.62 6.86
CA GLU A 195 21.28 8.16 6.11
C GLU A 195 21.03 9.58 5.57
N VAL A 196 19.83 9.85 5.04
CA VAL A 196 19.44 11.20 4.63
C VAL A 196 19.45 12.15 5.82
N ALA A 197 18.81 11.78 6.93
CA ALA A 197 18.75 12.57 8.16
C ALA A 197 20.13 12.90 8.74
N LYS A 198 21.12 12.00 8.57
CA LYS A 198 22.50 12.22 9.04
C LYS A 198 23.24 13.29 8.24
N LYS A 199 22.89 13.48 6.97
CA LYS A 199 23.63 14.32 6.00
C LYS A 199 22.85 15.57 5.57
N ASN A 200 21.54 15.61 5.81
CA ASN A 200 20.69 16.73 5.45
C ASN A 200 20.90 17.93 6.39
N ASN A 201 21.83 18.80 5.99
CA ASN A 201 22.17 20.02 6.73
C ASN A 201 21.67 21.31 6.05
N THR A 202 21.31 21.24 4.78
CA THR A 202 20.92 22.40 3.97
C THR A 202 19.41 22.55 3.85
N PHE A 203 18.65 21.47 4.02
CA PHE A 203 17.20 21.43 3.87
C PHE A 203 16.72 21.95 2.51
N LYS A 204 17.53 21.81 1.47
CA LYS A 204 17.14 22.13 0.09
C LYS A 204 16.66 20.86 -0.60
N MET A 205 15.53 20.93 -1.30
CA MET A 205 14.98 19.77 -2.01
C MET A 205 15.97 19.11 -2.98
N VAL A 206 16.85 19.88 -3.63
CA VAL A 206 17.88 19.34 -4.54
C VAL A 206 18.91 18.51 -3.76
N ASP A 207 19.29 18.95 -2.57
CA ASP A 207 20.22 18.21 -1.72
C ASP A 207 19.56 16.97 -1.13
N VAL A 208 18.30 17.07 -0.69
CA VAL A 208 17.53 15.91 -0.21
C VAL A 208 17.39 14.87 -1.30
N GLU A 209 17.06 15.26 -2.53
CA GLU A 209 16.96 14.36 -3.68
C GLU A 209 18.28 13.65 -4.00
N ARG A 210 19.39 14.38 -3.99
CA ARG A 210 20.73 13.80 -4.15
C ARG A 210 21.05 12.81 -3.02
N LEU A 211 20.86 13.22 -1.76
CA LEU A 211 21.13 12.40 -0.59
C LEU A 211 20.27 11.14 -0.55
N THR A 212 18.99 11.25 -0.95
CA THR A 212 18.08 10.11 -1.08
C THR A 212 18.58 9.12 -2.12
N ASN A 213 18.99 9.60 -3.31
CA ASN A 213 19.55 8.73 -4.34
C ASN A 213 20.85 8.06 -3.88
N GLU A 214 21.78 8.81 -3.29
CA GLU A 214 23.02 8.26 -2.72
C GLU A 214 22.74 7.21 -1.62
N ALA A 215 21.75 7.46 -0.77
CA ALA A 215 21.35 6.52 0.28
C ALA A 215 20.74 5.24 -0.30
N LEU A 216 19.86 5.34 -1.29
CA LEU A 216 19.28 4.20 -2.00
C LEU A 216 20.37 3.36 -2.68
N ASP A 217 21.31 4.01 -3.39
CA ASP A 217 22.39 3.35 -4.12
C ASP A 217 23.42 2.71 -3.16
N SER A 218 23.46 3.14 -1.90
CA SER A 218 24.32 2.55 -0.86
C SER A 218 23.75 1.31 -0.19
N VAL A 219 22.45 1.04 -0.34
CA VAL A 219 21.81 -0.15 0.25
C VAL A 219 22.35 -1.40 -0.44
N SER A 220 22.97 -2.27 0.34
CA SER A 220 23.55 -3.50 -0.19
C SER A 220 22.55 -4.65 -0.19
N LYS A 221 22.85 -5.70 -0.96
CA LYS A 221 22.14 -6.98 -0.86
C LYS A 221 22.18 -7.57 0.55
N SER A 222 23.30 -7.40 1.28
CA SER A 222 23.41 -7.92 2.65
C SER A 222 22.45 -7.21 3.61
N ASP A 223 22.13 -5.94 3.38
CA ASP A 223 21.13 -5.22 4.18
C ASP A 223 19.74 -5.79 3.94
N TRP A 224 19.41 -6.12 2.68
CA TRP A 224 18.19 -6.83 2.33
C TRP A 224 18.08 -8.21 2.98
N GLU A 225 19.14 -9.02 2.94
CA GLU A 225 19.18 -10.33 3.59
C GLU A 225 18.85 -10.23 5.09
N LYS A 226 19.47 -9.28 5.81
CA LYS A 226 19.22 -9.06 7.24
C LYS A 226 17.79 -8.59 7.52
N CYS A 227 17.26 -7.67 6.70
CA CYS A 227 15.90 -7.17 6.88
C CYS A 227 14.85 -8.25 6.62
N VAL A 228 15.07 -9.10 5.62
CA VAL A 228 14.18 -10.24 5.30
C VAL A 228 14.22 -11.27 6.42
N GLU A 229 15.42 -11.67 6.88
CA GLU A 229 15.58 -12.61 8.00
C GLU A 229 14.89 -12.11 9.27
N TYR A 230 14.98 -10.81 9.56
CA TYR A 230 14.29 -10.20 10.70
C TYR A 230 12.77 -10.26 10.57
N ALA A 231 12.21 -9.94 9.39
CA ALA A 231 10.77 -10.00 9.17
C ALA A 231 10.23 -11.44 9.23
N GLU A 232 10.94 -12.41 8.64
CA GLU A 232 10.61 -13.83 8.72
C GLU A 232 10.62 -14.32 10.17
N LYS A 233 11.62 -13.90 10.96
CA LYS A 233 11.67 -14.23 12.39
C LYS A 233 10.46 -13.71 13.16
N ILE A 234 9.99 -12.48 12.89
CA ILE A 234 8.78 -11.95 13.53
C ILE A 234 7.57 -12.79 13.11
N GLN A 235 7.46 -13.14 11.82
CA GLN A 235 6.37 -13.99 11.33
C GLN A 235 6.33 -15.35 12.03
N ASP A 236 7.48 -16.01 12.17
CA ASP A 236 7.60 -17.28 12.88
C ASP A 236 7.21 -17.15 14.36
N GLU A 237 7.69 -16.11 15.04
CA GLU A 237 7.35 -15.85 16.45
C GLU A 237 5.84 -15.59 16.65
N ASP A 238 5.19 -14.89 15.74
CA ASP A 238 3.75 -14.62 15.81
C ASP A 238 2.92 -15.85 15.42
N TYR A 239 3.40 -16.65 14.46
CA TYR A 239 2.76 -17.91 14.09
C TYR A 239 2.76 -18.92 15.25
N GLU A 240 3.87 -19.07 15.97
CA GLU A 240 3.97 -19.94 17.15
C GLU A 240 3.03 -19.49 18.28
N LYS A 241 2.86 -18.18 18.48
CA LYS A 241 1.89 -17.64 19.46
C LYS A 241 0.45 -17.97 19.07
N GLU A 242 0.11 -17.87 17.79
CA GLU A 242 -1.24 -18.19 17.31
C GLU A 242 -1.54 -19.69 17.38
N ILE A 243 -0.59 -20.58 17.08
CA ILE A 243 -0.76 -22.04 17.30
C ILE A 243 -1.12 -22.32 18.77
N LEU A 244 -0.38 -21.69 19.69
CA LEU A 244 -0.63 -21.87 21.12
C LEU A 244 -2.03 -21.35 21.50
N ARG A 245 -2.44 -20.20 20.96
CA ARG A 245 -3.78 -19.64 21.17
C ARG A 245 -4.87 -20.59 20.69
N ASP A 246 -4.78 -21.06 19.44
CA ASP A 246 -5.76 -21.96 18.84
C ASP A 246 -5.89 -23.28 19.61
N SER A 247 -4.78 -23.78 20.17
CA SER A 247 -4.78 -24.97 21.02
C SER A 247 -5.47 -24.79 22.38
N LEU A 248 -5.55 -23.55 22.88
CA LEU A 248 -6.13 -23.19 24.18
C LEU A 248 -7.56 -22.67 24.08
N THR A 249 -7.98 -22.16 22.92
CA THR A 249 -9.35 -21.73 22.67
C THR A 249 -10.24 -22.90 22.31
N GLU A 250 -11.29 -23.14 23.10
CA GLU A 250 -12.35 -24.07 22.71
C GLU A 250 -13.03 -23.60 21.41
N PRO A 251 -13.38 -24.52 20.49
CA PRO A 251 -14.05 -24.16 19.25
C PRO A 251 -15.39 -23.48 19.55
N MET A 252 -15.53 -22.22 19.13
CA MET A 252 -16.77 -21.49 19.25
C MET A 252 -17.79 -22.10 18.29
N ILE A 253 -18.76 -22.86 18.82
CA ILE A 253 -19.86 -23.42 18.03
C ILE A 253 -20.78 -22.25 17.65
N LEU A 254 -20.63 -21.75 16.43
CA LEU A 254 -21.61 -20.86 15.81
C LEU A 254 -22.85 -21.69 15.46
N THR A 255 -23.81 -21.78 16.37
CA THR A 255 -25.17 -22.18 16.02
C THR A 255 -25.78 -21.09 15.17
N PHE A 256 -25.77 -21.28 13.85
CA PHE A 256 -26.60 -20.49 12.94
C PHE A 256 -28.06 -20.84 13.22
N ALA A 257 -28.68 -20.13 14.17
CA ALA A 257 -30.12 -20.02 14.19
C ALA A 257 -30.52 -19.28 12.91
N SER A 258 -31.20 -19.99 12.01
CA SER A 258 -31.83 -19.40 10.83
C SER A 258 -33.04 -18.59 11.30
N ASP A 259 -32.79 -17.37 11.74
CA ASP A 259 -33.65 -16.17 11.72
C ASP A 259 -33.14 -15.21 12.80
N ASP A 260 -32.50 -14.12 12.36
CA ASP A 260 -32.96 -12.78 12.70
C ASP A 260 -32.21 -11.76 11.83
N SER A 261 -33.00 -10.97 11.11
CA SER A 261 -32.59 -9.78 10.40
C SER A 261 -32.00 -8.76 11.37
N ASP A 262 -30.69 -8.49 11.28
CA ASP A 262 -30.11 -7.31 11.92
C ASP A 262 -29.18 -6.59 10.95
N PHE A 263 -29.78 -5.67 10.18
CA PHE A 263 -29.03 -4.68 9.43
C PHE A 263 -28.66 -3.58 10.43
N GLY A 264 -27.43 -3.68 10.95
CA GLY A 264 -26.83 -2.68 11.83
C GLY A 264 -27.05 -1.28 11.26
N THR A 265 -27.79 -0.49 12.03
CA THR A 265 -28.11 0.90 11.71
C THR A 265 -26.95 1.75 12.22
N ASP A 266 -25.91 1.93 11.40
CA ASP A 266 -24.94 2.99 11.66
C ASP A 266 -25.56 4.31 11.19
N GLY A 267 -26.30 4.93 12.12
CA GLY A 267 -26.74 6.30 12.01
C GLY A 267 -25.55 7.24 12.17
N ASP A 268 -24.97 7.67 11.06
CA ASP A 268 -24.16 8.89 11.04
C ASP A 268 -25.11 10.08 11.23
N SER A 269 -25.12 10.59 12.46
CA SER A 269 -25.67 11.91 12.75
C SER A 269 -24.65 12.95 12.33
N GLU A 270 -24.86 13.52 11.14
CA GLU A 270 -24.30 14.80 10.74
C GLU A 270 -24.90 15.87 11.67
N ASN A 271 -24.14 16.28 12.69
CA ASN A 271 -24.38 17.58 13.34
C ASN A 271 -23.67 18.64 12.51
N ASP A 272 -24.36 19.11 11.47
CA ASP A 272 -24.11 20.43 10.91
C ASP A 272 -24.52 21.48 11.96
N VAL A 273 -23.53 22.32 12.28
CA VAL A 273 -23.68 23.52 13.08
C VAL A 273 -24.36 24.56 12.20
N GLU A 274 -25.67 24.75 12.37
CA GLU A 274 -26.31 26.02 12.01
C GLU A 274 -26.40 26.91 13.26
N GLU A 275 -25.62 27.97 13.21
CA GLU A 275 -25.57 29.09 14.14
C GLU A 275 -26.70 30.07 13.78
N LEU A 276 -27.64 30.33 14.70
CA LEU A 276 -28.49 31.52 14.67
C LEU A 276 -28.81 31.99 16.11
N GLU A 277 -28.08 33.04 16.50
CA GLU A 277 -28.41 34.21 17.35
C GLU A 277 -27.31 34.59 18.35
#